data_AF-A0A963A888-F1
#
_entry.id   AF-A0A963A888-F1
#
_cell.length_a   1.000
_cell.length_b   1.000
_cell.length_c   1.000
_cell.angle_alpha   90.00
_cell.angle_beta   90.00
_cell.angle_gamma   90.00
#
_symmetry.space_group_name_H-M   'P 1'
#
loop_
_entity.id
_entity.type
_entity.pdbx_description
1 polymer ?
#
loop_
_entity_poly.entity_id
_entity_poly.type
_entity_poly.pdbx_seq_one_letter_code
_entity_poly.pdbx_strand_id
1 'polypeptide(L)'
;LQEGLINAALTPQDVQFLQKYGVLRPDITLEAGLLHCADGTAIAADLTDAEALAAIKRHCLGDHLKGGIVLHAGFFLGPQAMYEQLRNMPEDEARKICMTDIAYVNQLYGCEEIARAQRQKARFVNTTIMVSLLGAACSDGLDNGHKISGVGGQYNFVAMAHALEDARSILMCRSTRTKGDKVSSNIVWNYAHTTIPAHLRDIVVTEYGIAMLRGQRERDVIARLLNIADSRFQQQLLQQAKDANKIPPDYEIPEQYRHNTPERLERIAAHLRSEGLLPKFPFGTDFTHEEQVLGDVLQHLKANMGSRRTLFKTLAGAVGHAGAAIPAAALPYLARMGLDQPRDLKETAVQKLILAQLHESGYT
;
A
#
# COMPACT_ATOMS: atom_id res chain seq x y z
N LEU A 1 -25.68 8.32 28.00
CA LEU A 1 -25.77 8.83 29.38
C LEU A 1 -24.70 9.89 29.65
N GLN A 2 -23.43 9.53 29.80
CA GLN A 2 -22.35 10.49 30.12
C GLN A 2 -22.23 11.61 29.06
N GLU A 3 -22.30 11.25 27.78
CA GLU A 3 -22.27 12.22 26.66
C GLU A 3 -23.64 12.84 26.30
N GLY A 4 -24.68 12.65 27.13
CA GLY A 4 -26.01 13.23 26.89
C GLY A 4 -26.76 12.70 25.64
N LEU A 5 -26.23 11.69 24.93
CA LEU A 5 -26.85 11.13 23.73
C LEU A 5 -28.20 10.43 23.97
N ILE A 6 -28.41 9.94 25.19
CA ILE A 6 -29.66 9.34 25.65
C ILE A 6 -29.92 9.76 27.09
N ASN A 7 -31.21 9.81 27.46
CA ASN A 7 -31.65 10.16 28.79
C ASN A 7 -31.50 8.99 29.79
N ALA A 8 -31.43 9.33 31.08
CA ALA A 8 -31.46 8.36 32.18
C ALA A 8 -32.76 7.55 32.17
N ALA A 9 -33.90 8.25 32.14
CA ALA A 9 -35.18 7.67 31.79
C ALA A 9 -35.36 7.75 30.27
N LEU A 10 -35.38 6.60 29.60
CA LEU A 10 -35.46 6.52 28.15
C LEU A 10 -36.76 7.13 27.63
N THR A 11 -36.63 7.99 26.63
CA THR A 11 -37.73 8.55 25.87
C THR A 11 -38.03 7.72 24.62
N PRO A 12 -39.17 7.94 23.93
CA PRO A 12 -39.43 7.27 22.66
C PRO A 12 -38.35 7.53 21.60
N GLN A 13 -37.73 8.72 21.62
CA GLN A 13 -36.62 9.06 20.73
C GLN A 13 -35.35 8.28 21.07
N ASP A 14 -35.05 8.08 22.36
CA ASP A 14 -33.92 7.25 22.80
C ASP A 14 -34.10 5.79 22.38
N VAL A 15 -35.31 5.24 22.52
CA VAL A 15 -35.61 3.86 22.08
C VAL A 15 -35.42 3.72 20.58
N GLN A 16 -35.98 4.64 19.78
CA GLN A 16 -35.76 4.64 18.32
C GLN A 16 -34.28 4.76 17.96
N PHE A 17 -33.53 5.63 18.65
CA PHE A 17 -32.10 5.79 18.45
C PHE A 17 -31.35 4.48 18.75
N LEU A 18 -31.63 3.84 19.89
CA LEU A 18 -30.98 2.60 20.29
C LEU A 18 -31.34 1.43 19.35
N GLN A 19 -32.59 1.37 18.86
CA GLN A 19 -33.01 0.38 17.86
C GLN A 19 -32.34 0.59 16.51
N LYS A 20 -32.18 1.84 16.07
CA LYS A 20 -31.49 2.20 14.82
C LYS A 20 -30.07 1.62 14.77
N TYR A 21 -29.37 1.63 15.90
CA TYR A 21 -28.02 1.08 16.02
C TYR A 21 -27.98 -0.38 16.49
N GLY A 22 -29.13 -1.05 16.62
CA GLY A 22 -29.21 -2.45 17.04
C GLY A 22 -28.88 -2.69 18.52
N VAL A 23 -28.81 -1.65 19.35
CA VAL A 23 -28.59 -1.79 20.80
C VAL A 23 -29.82 -2.40 21.46
N LEU A 24 -31.02 -1.91 21.11
CA LEU A 24 -32.29 -2.52 21.50
C LEU A 24 -32.89 -3.31 20.34
N ARG A 25 -33.61 -4.38 20.65
CA ARG A 25 -34.34 -5.12 19.62
C ARG A 25 -35.47 -4.29 19.01
N PRO A 26 -35.80 -4.52 17.72
CA PRO A 26 -36.83 -3.74 17.03
C PRO A 26 -38.26 -3.99 17.57
N ASP A 27 -38.50 -5.08 18.30
CA ASP A 27 -39.80 -5.38 18.91
C ASP A 27 -40.07 -4.63 20.22
N ILE A 28 -39.06 -3.97 20.80
CA ILE A 28 -39.21 -3.23 22.07
C ILE A 28 -40.04 -1.97 21.84
N THR A 29 -41.07 -1.78 22.65
CA THR A 29 -41.88 -0.55 22.67
C THR A 29 -41.78 0.14 24.03
N LEU A 30 -42.05 1.44 24.07
CA LEU A 30 -42.07 2.23 25.30
C LEU A 30 -43.47 2.81 25.52
N GLU A 31 -44.07 2.50 26.67
CA GLU A 31 -45.37 3.03 27.08
C GLU A 31 -45.36 3.36 28.58
N ALA A 32 -45.85 4.55 28.95
CA ALA A 32 -45.94 4.99 30.35
C ALA A 32 -44.64 4.81 31.20
N GLY A 33 -43.47 4.91 30.57
CA GLY A 33 -42.17 4.73 31.25
C GLY A 33 -41.71 3.27 31.40
N LEU A 34 -42.38 2.33 30.73
CA LEU A 34 -42.04 0.91 30.72
C LEU A 34 -41.65 0.46 29.30
N LEU A 35 -40.54 -0.29 29.22
CA LEU A 35 -40.16 -1.03 28.03
C LEU A 35 -40.89 -2.37 28.00
N HIS A 36 -41.59 -2.64 26.90
CA HIS A 36 -42.33 -3.88 26.71
C HIS A 36 -41.58 -4.81 25.76
N CYS A 37 -41.43 -6.06 26.19
CA CYS A 37 -40.82 -7.14 25.42
C CYS A 37 -41.90 -8.03 24.78
N ALA A 38 -41.56 -8.71 23.68
CA ALA A 38 -42.48 -9.64 23.01
C ALA A 38 -42.93 -10.82 23.89
N ASP A 39 -42.18 -11.16 24.95
CA ASP A 39 -42.54 -12.19 25.94
C ASP A 39 -43.54 -11.70 27.01
N GLY A 40 -44.01 -10.45 26.92
CA GLY A 40 -44.94 -9.82 27.86
C GLY A 40 -44.26 -9.15 29.06
N THR A 41 -42.92 -9.22 29.17
CA THR A 41 -42.18 -8.56 30.25
C THR A 41 -42.24 -7.04 30.11
N ALA A 42 -42.55 -6.33 31.20
CA ALA A 42 -42.52 -4.88 31.28
C ALA A 42 -41.40 -4.45 32.25
N ILE A 43 -40.51 -3.57 31.81
CA ILE A 43 -39.30 -3.18 32.53
C ILE A 43 -39.26 -1.67 32.65
N ALA A 44 -38.95 -1.14 33.83
CA ALA A 44 -38.77 0.30 33.99
C ALA A 44 -37.72 0.84 33.01
N ALA A 45 -38.04 1.91 32.30
CA ALA A 45 -37.17 2.50 31.30
C ALA A 45 -36.10 3.42 31.92
N ASP A 46 -35.60 3.09 33.11
CA ASP A 46 -34.63 3.89 33.87
C ASP A 46 -33.27 3.19 33.91
N LEU A 47 -32.27 3.80 33.30
CA LEU A 47 -30.90 3.29 33.24
C LEU A 47 -30.09 3.57 34.52
N THR A 48 -30.61 4.37 35.45
CA THR A 48 -29.98 4.65 36.75
C THR A 48 -30.42 3.66 37.83
N ASP A 49 -31.56 3.00 37.64
CA ASP A 49 -32.00 1.90 38.47
C ASP A 49 -31.27 0.61 38.10
N ALA A 50 -30.62 -0.01 39.10
CA ALA A 50 -29.74 -1.15 38.87
C ALA A 50 -30.52 -2.42 38.45
N GLU A 51 -31.73 -2.61 38.97
CA GLU A 51 -32.57 -3.77 38.66
C GLU A 51 -33.15 -3.65 37.24
N ALA A 52 -33.67 -2.46 36.91
CA ALA A 52 -34.17 -2.13 35.58
C ALA A 52 -33.07 -2.27 34.52
N LEU A 53 -31.87 -1.72 34.77
CA LEU A 53 -30.73 -1.86 33.86
C LEU A 53 -30.33 -3.33 33.67
N ALA A 54 -30.36 -4.15 34.72
CA ALA A 54 -30.08 -5.57 34.62
C ALA A 54 -31.15 -6.31 33.79
N ALA A 55 -32.42 -5.97 33.98
CA ALA A 55 -33.52 -6.52 33.20
C ALA A 55 -33.44 -6.09 31.72
N ILE A 56 -33.12 -4.83 31.42
CA ILE A 56 -32.90 -4.33 30.05
C ILE A 56 -31.77 -5.12 29.37
N LYS A 57 -30.65 -5.33 30.06
CA LYS A 57 -29.51 -6.10 29.54
C LYS A 57 -29.89 -7.54 29.20
N ARG A 58 -30.77 -8.16 30.01
CA ARG A 58 -31.22 -9.55 29.80
C ARG A 58 -32.29 -9.67 28.73
N HIS A 59 -33.25 -8.75 28.71
CA HIS A 59 -34.50 -8.92 27.97
C HIS A 59 -34.66 -7.98 26.78
N CYS A 60 -33.91 -6.88 26.64
CA CYS A 60 -34.20 -5.86 25.62
C CYS A 60 -33.11 -5.70 24.55
N LEU A 61 -31.88 -6.17 24.81
CA LEU A 61 -30.75 -5.95 23.91
C LEU A 61 -30.88 -6.73 22.59
N GLY A 62 -30.40 -6.09 21.52
CA GLY A 62 -30.13 -6.75 20.24
C GLY A 62 -28.96 -7.72 20.31
N ASP A 63 -28.86 -8.58 19.31
CA ASP A 63 -27.81 -9.58 19.13
C ASP A 63 -26.55 -9.01 18.45
N HIS A 64 -26.70 -7.96 17.63
CA HIS A 64 -25.59 -7.27 16.98
C HIS A 64 -25.90 -5.78 16.71
N LEU A 65 -24.84 -4.96 16.70
CA LEU A 65 -24.93 -3.56 16.31
C LEU A 65 -25.14 -3.40 14.80
N LYS A 66 -25.85 -2.35 14.40
CA LYS A 66 -26.21 -2.04 13.01
C LYS A 66 -25.55 -0.74 12.53
N GLY A 67 -25.37 -0.64 11.20
CA GLY A 67 -24.85 0.57 10.56
C GLY A 67 -23.34 0.79 10.70
N GLY A 68 -22.59 -0.27 11.05
CA GLY A 68 -21.13 -0.21 11.12
C GLY A 68 -20.49 0.04 9.75
N ILE A 69 -19.54 0.97 9.71
CA ILE A 69 -18.74 1.27 8.53
C ILE A 69 -17.38 0.58 8.66
N VAL A 70 -16.97 -0.16 7.64
CA VAL A 70 -15.68 -0.88 7.61
C VAL A 70 -14.60 -0.10 6.88
N LEU A 71 -14.98 0.80 5.97
CA LEU A 71 -14.07 1.60 5.17
C LEU A 71 -14.63 3.01 4.94
N HIS A 72 -13.81 4.02 5.22
CA HIS A 72 -14.05 5.38 4.74
C HIS A 72 -13.06 5.67 3.60
N ALA A 73 -13.57 6.04 2.42
CA ALA A 73 -12.73 6.28 1.25
C ALA A 73 -13.18 7.51 0.48
N GLY A 74 -12.22 8.23 -0.11
CA GLY A 74 -12.49 9.38 -0.98
C GLY A 74 -12.73 8.99 -2.45
N PHE A 75 -12.08 7.91 -2.91
CA PHE A 75 -12.21 7.38 -4.26
C PHE A 75 -11.69 5.95 -4.33
N PHE A 76 -11.98 5.24 -5.42
CA PHE A 76 -11.38 3.95 -5.75
C PHE A 76 -10.54 4.04 -7.01
N LEU A 77 -9.40 3.35 -7.00
CA LEU A 77 -8.57 3.14 -8.18
C LEU A 77 -8.09 1.70 -8.14
N GLY A 78 -8.33 0.95 -9.22
CA GLY A 78 -7.97 -0.45 -9.28
C GLY A 78 -8.28 -1.09 -10.63
N PRO A 79 -8.12 -2.42 -10.73
CA PRO A 79 -8.42 -3.18 -11.94
C PRO A 79 -9.92 -3.23 -12.24
N GLN A 80 -10.28 -3.61 -13.47
CA GLN A 80 -11.68 -3.76 -13.88
C GLN A 80 -12.45 -4.74 -12.99
N ALA A 81 -11.82 -5.84 -12.61
CA ALA A 81 -12.40 -6.84 -11.71
C ALA A 81 -12.86 -6.24 -10.36
N MET A 82 -12.14 -5.26 -9.82
CA MET A 82 -12.54 -4.57 -8.58
C MET A 82 -13.84 -3.77 -8.80
N TYR A 83 -13.96 -3.05 -9.91
CA TYR A 83 -15.18 -2.30 -10.23
C TYR A 83 -16.38 -3.20 -10.51
N GLU A 84 -16.16 -4.39 -11.08
CA GLU A 84 -17.21 -5.40 -11.24
C GLU A 84 -17.67 -5.97 -9.90
N GLN A 85 -16.74 -6.27 -8.99
CA GLN A 85 -17.07 -6.70 -7.63
C GLN A 85 -17.88 -5.64 -6.89
N LEU A 86 -17.47 -4.36 -6.95
CA LEU A 86 -18.21 -3.26 -6.33
C LEU A 86 -19.62 -3.11 -6.90
N ARG A 87 -19.80 -3.27 -8.22
CA ARG A 87 -21.12 -3.19 -8.87
C ARG A 87 -22.05 -4.35 -8.50
N ASN A 88 -21.50 -5.53 -8.30
CA ASN A 88 -22.27 -6.74 -8.01
C ASN A 88 -22.38 -7.02 -6.50
N MET A 89 -21.83 -6.15 -5.65
CA MET A 89 -21.85 -6.29 -4.20
C MET A 89 -23.29 -6.13 -3.66
N PRO A 90 -23.73 -7.00 -2.73
CA PRO A 90 -25.00 -6.82 -2.03
C PRO A 90 -25.10 -5.43 -1.39
N GLU A 91 -26.28 -4.82 -1.44
CA GLU A 91 -26.45 -3.42 -1.01
C GLU A 91 -26.09 -3.21 0.48
N ASP A 92 -26.38 -4.19 1.33
CA ASP A 92 -26.07 -4.16 2.76
C ASP A 92 -24.56 -4.23 3.03
N GLU A 93 -23.79 -4.91 2.18
CA GLU A 93 -22.33 -4.90 2.21
C GLU A 93 -21.76 -3.61 1.63
N ALA A 94 -22.28 -3.15 0.50
CA ALA A 94 -21.85 -1.92 -0.15
C ALA A 94 -22.02 -0.70 0.76
N ARG A 95 -23.11 -0.65 1.55
CA ARG A 95 -23.36 0.40 2.55
C ARG A 95 -22.33 0.43 3.68
N LYS A 96 -21.55 -0.63 3.91
CA LYS A 96 -20.46 -0.63 4.88
C LYS A 96 -19.22 0.11 4.37
N ILE A 97 -19.17 0.42 3.06
CA ILE A 97 -18.14 1.26 2.46
C ILE A 97 -18.67 2.69 2.34
N CYS A 98 -18.20 3.56 3.23
CA CYS A 98 -18.58 4.96 3.25
C CYS A 98 -17.69 5.77 2.31
N MET A 99 -18.23 6.12 1.15
CA MET A 99 -17.62 7.11 0.27
C MET A 99 -17.89 8.51 0.81
N THR A 100 -16.84 9.23 1.19
CA THR A 100 -16.95 10.51 1.90
C THR A 100 -15.83 11.47 1.51
N ASP A 101 -15.88 12.70 2.01
CA ASP A 101 -14.90 13.74 1.70
C ASP A 101 -13.48 13.33 2.14
N ILE A 102 -12.49 13.65 1.31
CA ILE A 102 -11.09 13.32 1.59
C ILE A 102 -10.57 14.01 2.87
N ALA A 103 -11.14 15.16 3.23
CA ALA A 103 -10.88 15.85 4.48
C ALA A 103 -11.48 15.13 5.70
N TYR A 104 -12.41 14.19 5.55
CA TYR A 104 -12.79 13.31 6.66
C TYR A 104 -11.79 12.14 6.79
N VAL A 105 -11.38 11.57 5.66
CA VAL A 105 -10.48 10.41 5.64
C VAL A 105 -9.08 10.78 6.14
N ASN A 106 -8.54 11.92 5.69
CA ASN A 106 -7.14 12.25 5.84
C ASN A 106 -6.80 13.04 7.12
N GLN A 107 -7.73 13.33 8.02
CA GLN A 107 -7.43 14.09 9.24
C GLN A 107 -8.32 13.63 10.40
N LEU A 108 -7.98 14.09 11.61
CA LEU A 108 -8.75 13.84 12.82
C LEU A 108 -9.67 15.03 13.19
N TYR A 109 -9.47 16.18 12.55
CA TYR A 109 -10.17 17.41 12.92
C TYR A 109 -11.69 17.25 12.77
N GLY A 110 -12.43 17.62 13.83
CA GLY A 110 -13.89 17.54 13.88
C GLY A 110 -14.46 16.17 14.24
N CYS A 111 -13.65 15.11 14.29
CA CYS A 111 -14.09 13.76 14.66
C CYS A 111 -13.06 13.02 15.54
N GLU A 112 -12.20 13.76 16.24
CA GLU A 112 -11.03 13.19 16.90
C GLU A 112 -11.38 12.14 17.96
N GLU A 113 -12.39 12.40 18.79
CA GLU A 113 -12.80 11.48 19.85
C GLU A 113 -13.25 10.12 19.28
N ILE A 114 -14.18 10.13 18.32
CA ILE A 114 -14.65 8.90 17.68
C ILE A 114 -13.55 8.24 16.85
N ALA A 115 -12.71 9.03 16.17
CA ALA A 115 -11.58 8.50 15.41
C ALA A 115 -10.56 7.82 16.33
N ARG A 116 -10.29 8.35 17.53
CA ARG A 116 -9.43 7.72 18.54
C ARG A 116 -10.04 6.41 19.05
N ALA A 117 -11.34 6.39 19.32
CA ALA A 117 -12.04 5.19 19.76
C ALA A 117 -12.03 4.08 18.69
N GLN A 118 -12.16 4.44 17.42
CA GLN A 118 -12.26 3.50 16.30
C GLN A 118 -10.91 3.08 15.71
N ARG A 119 -9.94 3.99 15.60
CA ARG A 119 -8.65 3.75 14.93
C ARG A 119 -7.59 3.18 15.88
N GLN A 120 -7.97 2.17 16.63
CA GLN A 120 -7.05 1.46 17.53
C GLN A 120 -6.05 0.65 16.71
N LYS A 121 -4.78 0.70 17.12
CA LYS A 121 -3.64 0.02 16.49
C LYS A 121 -3.52 0.33 14.99
N ALA A 122 -3.94 1.53 14.56
CA ALA A 122 -3.95 1.91 13.16
C ALA A 122 -2.54 1.81 12.52
N ARG A 123 -2.48 1.37 11.25
CA ARG A 123 -1.25 1.26 10.48
C ARG A 123 -1.39 2.06 9.20
N PHE A 124 -0.62 3.12 9.10
CA PHE A 124 -0.63 4.02 7.96
C PHE A 124 0.54 3.69 7.05
N VAL A 125 0.25 2.99 5.96
CA VAL A 125 1.28 2.49 5.03
C VAL A 125 1.35 3.39 3.80
N ASN A 126 2.53 3.93 3.50
CA ASN A 126 2.77 4.76 2.32
C ASN A 126 4.07 4.32 1.63
N THR A 127 4.21 4.60 0.34
CA THR A 127 5.49 4.46 -0.37
C THR A 127 6.27 5.78 -0.36
N THR A 128 7.59 5.70 -0.42
CA THR A 128 8.48 6.87 -0.51
C THR A 128 9.63 6.62 -1.48
N ILE A 129 10.17 7.68 -2.07
CA ILE A 129 11.19 7.59 -3.11
C ILE A 129 12.56 7.37 -2.48
N MET A 130 12.89 8.14 -1.44
CA MET A 130 14.18 8.10 -0.76
C MET A 130 14.01 8.34 0.75
N VAL A 131 14.93 7.75 1.52
CA VAL A 131 15.05 7.98 2.96
C VAL A 131 16.49 8.34 3.28
N SER A 132 16.69 9.45 3.97
CA SER A 132 18.00 9.86 4.49
C SER A 132 18.35 9.04 5.74
N LEU A 133 19.64 8.75 5.94
CA LEU A 133 20.17 8.18 7.18
C LEU A 133 19.86 9.04 8.42
N LEU A 134 19.58 10.33 8.23
CA LEU A 134 19.13 11.26 9.28
C LEU A 134 17.64 11.10 9.62
N GLY A 135 16.91 10.22 8.91
CA GLY A 135 15.53 9.85 9.20
C GLY A 135 14.47 10.66 8.46
N ALA A 136 14.84 11.60 7.59
CA ALA A 136 13.89 12.30 6.72
C ALA A 136 13.55 11.46 5.48
N ALA A 137 12.34 11.61 4.94
CA ALA A 137 11.91 10.94 3.71
C ALA A 137 11.48 11.94 2.64
N CYS A 138 11.69 11.57 1.38
CA CYS A 138 11.30 12.34 0.21
C CYS A 138 10.43 11.48 -0.71
N SER A 139 9.26 12.00 -1.07
CA SER A 139 8.23 11.28 -1.82
C SER A 139 7.74 12.01 -3.07
N ASP A 140 8.05 13.30 -3.23
CA ASP A 140 7.37 14.13 -4.24
C ASP A 140 8.30 15.03 -5.07
N GLY A 141 9.60 15.14 -4.73
CA GLY A 141 10.50 16.12 -5.36
C GLY A 141 11.90 15.60 -5.69
N LEU A 142 12.46 16.14 -6.76
CA LEU A 142 13.87 16.02 -7.12
C LEU A 142 14.72 17.13 -6.47
N ASP A 143 16.02 16.91 -6.39
CA ASP A 143 17.01 17.86 -5.87
C ASP A 143 17.05 19.18 -6.66
N ASN A 144 16.77 19.12 -7.96
CA ASN A 144 16.64 20.27 -8.85
C ASN A 144 15.29 21.02 -8.72
N GLY A 145 14.46 20.68 -7.74
CA GLY A 145 13.16 21.31 -7.51
C GLY A 145 12.01 20.79 -8.38
N HIS A 146 12.27 19.89 -9.34
CA HIS A 146 11.18 19.27 -10.11
C HIS A 146 10.32 18.38 -9.22
N LYS A 147 9.00 18.55 -9.32
CA LYS A 147 8.04 17.67 -8.64
C LYS A 147 7.79 16.42 -9.48
N ILE A 148 7.93 15.26 -8.85
CA ILE A 148 7.63 13.95 -9.45
C ILE A 148 6.13 13.67 -9.32
N SER A 149 5.56 14.03 -8.17
CA SER A 149 4.14 13.89 -7.85
C SER A 149 3.71 14.99 -6.89
N GLY A 150 2.42 15.07 -6.56
CA GLY A 150 1.99 15.74 -5.34
C GLY A 150 2.33 14.89 -4.10
N VAL A 151 2.43 15.53 -2.93
CA VAL A 151 2.54 14.84 -1.62
C VAL A 151 1.28 14.00 -1.33
N GLY A 152 0.12 14.49 -1.76
CA GLY A 152 -1.18 13.89 -1.45
C GLY A 152 -1.44 13.84 0.05
N GLY A 153 -2.11 12.78 0.51
CA GLY A 153 -2.45 12.57 1.93
C GLY A 153 -1.32 12.00 2.79
N GLN A 154 -0.13 11.75 2.23
CA GLN A 154 0.95 11.03 2.93
C GLN A 154 1.32 11.71 4.25
N TYR A 155 1.59 13.02 4.23
CA TYR A 155 1.90 13.78 5.43
C TYR A 155 0.78 13.66 6.48
N ASN A 156 -0.48 13.72 6.06
CA ASN A 156 -1.59 13.69 6.99
C ASN A 156 -1.69 12.33 7.69
N PHE A 157 -1.52 11.24 6.96
CA PHE A 157 -1.49 9.90 7.55
C PHE A 157 -0.30 9.70 8.51
N VAL A 158 0.86 10.26 8.17
CA VAL A 158 2.01 10.28 9.09
C VAL A 158 1.67 11.05 10.36
N ALA A 159 1.12 12.25 10.24
CA ALA A 159 0.74 13.08 11.39
C ALA A 159 -0.31 12.36 12.28
N MET A 160 -1.32 11.73 11.68
CA MET A 160 -2.31 10.94 12.41
C MET A 160 -1.69 9.76 13.17
N ALA A 161 -0.69 9.09 12.60
CA ALA A 161 0.03 8.02 13.27
C ALA A 161 0.78 8.46 14.54
N HIS A 162 1.19 9.73 14.59
CA HIS A 162 1.82 10.33 15.78
C HIS A 162 0.80 10.83 16.79
N ALA A 163 -0.38 11.27 16.34
CA ALA A 163 -1.46 11.74 17.20
C ALA A 163 -2.22 10.60 17.91
N LEU A 164 -2.35 9.45 17.26
CA LEU A 164 -3.01 8.26 17.81
C LEU A 164 -2.01 7.41 18.64
N GLU A 165 -2.41 6.99 19.84
CA GLU A 165 -1.52 6.43 20.87
C GLU A 165 -0.76 5.17 20.42
N ASP A 166 -1.48 4.22 19.80
CA ASP A 166 -0.96 2.92 19.39
C ASP A 166 -0.82 2.78 17.86
N ALA A 167 -0.95 3.88 17.13
CA ALA A 167 -0.80 3.91 15.70
C ALA A 167 0.66 3.92 15.26
N ARG A 168 0.90 3.50 14.01
CA ARG A 168 2.23 3.53 13.38
C ARG A 168 2.17 4.03 11.95
N SER A 169 3.18 4.83 11.59
CA SER A 169 3.45 5.22 10.21
C SER A 169 4.52 4.29 9.63
N ILE A 170 4.25 3.75 8.45
CA ILE A 170 5.11 2.80 7.74
C ILE A 170 5.41 3.37 6.36
N LEU A 171 6.68 3.67 6.11
CA LEU A 171 7.17 4.12 4.82
C LEU A 171 7.90 2.99 4.11
N MET A 172 7.34 2.53 2.99
CA MET A 172 7.94 1.53 2.11
C MET A 172 8.85 2.22 1.09
N CYS A 173 10.12 1.87 1.08
CA CYS A 173 11.12 2.43 0.18
C CYS A 173 11.87 1.28 -0.50
N ARG A 174 11.93 1.26 -1.83
CA ARG A 174 12.87 0.36 -2.51
C ARG A 174 14.28 0.77 -2.13
N SER A 175 15.17 -0.17 -1.79
CA SER A 175 16.52 0.16 -1.34
C SER A 175 17.38 0.79 -2.44
N THR A 176 17.08 0.48 -3.71
CA THR A 176 17.79 1.01 -4.88
C THR A 176 16.86 1.46 -6.01
N ARG A 177 17.39 2.30 -6.89
CA ARG A 177 16.79 2.69 -8.17
C ARG A 177 17.81 2.55 -9.30
N THR A 178 17.32 2.35 -10.51
CA THR A 178 18.14 2.21 -11.72
C THR A 178 17.75 3.27 -12.73
N LYS A 179 18.75 3.98 -13.28
CA LYS A 179 18.59 4.94 -14.39
C LYS A 179 19.63 4.64 -15.45
N GLY A 180 19.19 4.11 -16.59
CA GLY A 180 20.10 3.50 -17.58
C GLY A 180 20.86 2.34 -16.92
N ASP A 181 22.17 2.26 -17.14
CA ASP A 181 23.02 1.22 -16.55
C ASP A 181 23.48 1.54 -15.11
N LYS A 182 23.05 2.69 -14.56
CA LYS A 182 23.49 3.15 -13.24
C LYS A 182 22.47 2.79 -12.16
N VAL A 183 22.91 1.97 -11.22
CA VAL A 183 22.19 1.68 -9.97
C VAL A 183 22.61 2.70 -8.90
N SER A 184 21.65 3.24 -8.16
CA SER A 184 21.87 4.16 -7.04
C SER A 184 21.07 3.72 -5.82
N SER A 185 21.56 3.99 -4.60
CA SER A 185 20.79 3.75 -3.39
C SER A 185 19.69 4.81 -3.21
N ASN A 186 18.55 4.37 -2.67
CA ASN A 186 17.48 5.24 -2.18
C ASN A 186 17.56 5.46 -0.66
N ILE A 187 18.33 4.65 0.05
CA ILE A 187 18.83 5.03 1.38
C ILE A 187 20.05 5.92 1.16
N VAL A 188 19.92 7.20 1.45
CA VAL A 188 20.94 8.20 1.15
C VAL A 188 21.49 8.83 2.42
N TRP A 189 22.67 9.41 2.38
CA TRP A 189 23.16 10.19 3.53
C TRP A 189 22.24 11.38 3.83
N ASN A 190 22.04 12.24 2.85
CA ASN A 190 21.17 13.42 2.92
C ASN A 190 20.53 13.68 1.54
N TYR A 191 19.41 14.40 1.52
CA TYR A 191 18.74 14.81 0.30
C TYR A 191 18.17 16.23 0.43
N ALA A 192 18.23 17.00 -0.66
CA ALA A 192 17.87 18.41 -0.66
C ALA A 192 16.35 18.68 -0.54
N HIS A 193 15.52 17.66 -0.76
CA HIS A 193 14.06 17.76 -0.65
C HIS A 193 13.54 16.91 0.51
N THR A 194 12.53 17.40 1.23
CA THR A 194 11.94 16.68 2.35
C THR A 194 10.42 16.76 2.29
N THR A 195 9.78 15.60 2.33
CA THR A 195 8.33 15.46 2.42
C THR A 195 7.93 15.14 3.86
N ILE A 196 8.59 14.14 4.46
CA ILE A 196 8.39 13.76 5.86
C ILE A 196 9.67 14.09 6.64
N PRO A 197 9.62 15.08 7.55
CA PRO A 197 10.78 15.48 8.32
C PRO A 197 11.16 14.43 9.35
N ALA A 198 12.43 14.44 9.76
CA ALA A 198 13.02 13.42 10.62
C ALA A 198 12.35 13.26 12.00
N HIS A 199 11.64 14.27 12.50
CA HIS A 199 10.90 14.18 13.77
C HIS A 199 9.59 13.38 13.65
N LEU A 200 9.06 13.21 12.44
CA LEU A 200 7.87 12.39 12.14
C LEU A 200 8.22 10.96 11.67
N ARG A 201 9.50 10.58 11.71
CA ARG A 201 9.94 9.23 11.36
C ARG A 201 9.29 8.19 12.28
N ASP A 202 8.95 7.04 11.71
CA ASP A 202 8.42 5.91 12.47
C ASP A 202 8.99 4.59 11.97
N ILE A 203 8.38 3.92 11.00
CA ILE A 203 8.88 2.65 10.47
C ILE A 203 9.29 2.84 9.01
N VAL A 204 10.46 2.33 8.64
CA VAL A 204 10.91 2.26 7.24
C VAL A 204 11.09 0.80 6.85
N VAL A 205 10.53 0.41 5.70
CA VAL A 205 10.59 -0.95 5.17
C VAL A 205 11.27 -0.91 3.80
N THR A 206 12.27 -1.76 3.62
CA THR A 206 12.83 -2.09 2.30
C THR A 206 12.64 -3.58 2.04
N GLU A 207 12.98 -4.02 0.84
CA GLU A 207 13.06 -5.43 0.48
C GLU A 207 14.04 -6.25 1.35
N TYR A 208 14.90 -5.58 2.14
CA TYR A 208 15.88 -6.23 3.01
C TYR A 208 15.49 -6.28 4.49
N GLY A 209 14.46 -5.55 4.91
CA GLY A 209 13.98 -5.60 6.28
C GLY A 209 13.26 -4.35 6.76
N ILE A 210 13.12 -4.25 8.09
CA ILE A 210 12.33 -3.22 8.76
C ILE A 210 13.23 -2.45 9.74
N ALA A 211 13.24 -1.13 9.62
CA ALA A 211 13.89 -0.22 10.56
C ALA A 211 12.83 0.51 11.38
N MET A 212 12.83 0.26 12.70
CA MET A 212 11.99 0.98 13.66
C MET A 212 12.72 2.25 14.12
N LEU A 213 12.20 3.44 13.87
CA LEU A 213 12.93 4.71 14.06
C LEU A 213 12.29 5.65 15.08
N ARG A 214 11.01 5.46 15.42
CA ARG A 214 10.29 6.28 16.40
C ARG A 214 10.96 6.22 17.77
N GLY A 215 11.19 7.39 18.37
CA GLY A 215 11.82 7.53 19.68
C GLY A 215 13.30 7.13 19.75
N GLN A 216 13.92 6.78 18.62
CA GLN A 216 15.33 6.38 18.59
C GLN A 216 16.26 7.59 18.49
N ARG A 217 17.44 7.48 19.11
CA ARG A 217 18.52 8.47 18.96
C ARG A 217 19.03 8.43 17.52
N GLU A 218 19.55 9.56 17.05
CA GLU A 218 20.01 9.70 15.65
C GLU A 218 21.03 8.62 15.25
N ARG A 219 22.00 8.30 16.13
CA ARG A 219 22.96 7.20 15.90
C ARG A 219 22.28 5.84 15.65
N ASP A 220 21.21 5.55 16.39
CA ASP A 220 20.51 4.27 16.35
C ASP A 220 19.61 4.23 15.10
N VAL A 221 19.09 5.39 14.67
CA VAL A 221 18.38 5.56 13.39
C VAL A 221 19.31 5.27 12.22
N ILE A 222 20.51 5.86 12.21
CA ILE A 222 21.52 5.62 11.17
C ILE A 222 21.87 4.13 11.11
N ALA A 223 22.19 3.52 12.26
CA ALA A 223 22.49 2.09 12.36
C ALA A 223 21.35 1.22 11.79
N ARG A 224 20.09 1.50 12.16
CA ARG A 224 18.92 0.73 11.69
C ARG A 224 18.66 0.92 10.20
N LEU A 225 18.85 2.12 9.65
CA LEU A 225 18.70 2.38 8.22
C LEU A 225 19.82 1.73 7.39
N LEU A 226 21.05 1.69 7.90
CA LEU A 226 22.15 0.94 7.28
C LEU A 226 21.81 -0.56 7.18
N ASN A 227 21.19 -1.13 8.21
CA ASN A 227 20.82 -2.55 8.25
C ASN A 227 19.79 -2.97 7.19
N ILE A 228 19.05 -2.01 6.60
CA ILE A 228 18.05 -2.24 5.55
C ILE A 228 18.45 -1.63 4.20
N ALA A 229 19.66 -1.07 4.12
CA ALA A 229 20.25 -0.59 2.87
C ALA A 229 20.85 -1.76 2.07
N ASP A 230 20.93 -1.58 0.76
CA ASP A 230 21.58 -2.49 -0.16
C ASP A 230 23.10 -2.53 0.11
N SER A 231 23.66 -3.74 0.21
CA SER A 231 25.05 -3.97 0.66
C SER A 231 26.08 -3.34 -0.27
N ARG A 232 25.73 -3.12 -1.54
CA ARG A 232 26.60 -2.43 -2.51
C ARG A 232 26.89 -0.97 -2.10
N PHE A 233 26.04 -0.37 -1.25
CA PHE A 233 26.14 1.02 -0.82
C PHE A 233 26.35 1.19 0.69
N GLN A 234 26.15 0.14 1.49
CA GLN A 234 26.26 0.16 2.95
C GLN A 234 27.58 0.73 3.46
N GLN A 235 28.72 0.31 2.89
CA GLN A 235 30.04 0.75 3.35
C GLN A 235 30.28 2.24 3.08
N GLN A 236 29.88 2.72 1.89
CA GLN A 236 29.97 4.14 1.56
C GLN A 236 29.10 4.98 2.51
N LEU A 237 27.87 4.54 2.76
CA LEU A 237 26.95 5.22 3.68
C LEU A 237 27.46 5.21 5.13
N LEU A 238 28.04 4.10 5.58
CA LEU A 238 28.67 4.01 6.89
C LEU A 238 29.84 4.98 7.01
N GLN A 239 30.69 5.07 5.99
CA GLN A 239 31.81 6.02 5.99
C GLN A 239 31.32 7.46 6.09
N GLN A 240 30.29 7.84 5.33
CA GLN A 240 29.67 9.17 5.42
C GLN A 240 29.17 9.48 6.84
N ALA A 241 28.58 8.48 7.53
CA ALA A 241 28.14 8.64 8.91
C ALA A 241 29.30 8.79 9.91
N LYS A 242 30.41 8.06 9.70
CA LYS A 242 31.64 8.17 10.50
C LYS A 242 32.30 9.53 10.32
N ASP A 243 32.48 9.97 9.07
CA ASP A 243 33.08 11.26 8.73
C ASP A 243 32.29 12.43 9.34
N ALA A 244 30.97 12.30 9.43
CA ALA A 244 30.10 13.28 10.07
C ALA A 244 30.04 13.19 11.60
N ASN A 245 30.79 12.28 12.23
CA ASN A 245 30.77 12.00 13.68
C ASN A 245 29.37 11.66 14.22
N LYS A 246 28.52 11.02 13.39
CA LYS A 246 27.14 10.65 13.77
C LYS A 246 27.00 9.21 14.25
N ILE A 247 28.06 8.40 14.09
CA ILE A 247 28.15 7.03 14.56
C ILE A 247 29.57 6.76 15.06
N PRO A 248 29.78 5.85 16.04
CA PRO A 248 31.12 5.55 16.54
C PRO A 248 32.08 5.10 15.42
N PRO A 249 33.37 5.49 15.48
CA PRO A 249 34.35 5.15 14.44
C PRO A 249 34.61 3.63 14.34
N ASP A 250 34.43 2.91 15.45
CA ASP A 250 34.53 1.46 15.59
C ASP A 250 33.20 0.73 15.29
N TYR A 251 32.11 1.45 15.02
CA TYR A 251 30.86 0.80 14.64
C TYR A 251 31.02 0.05 13.33
N GLU A 252 30.50 -1.17 13.33
CA GLU A 252 30.33 -1.99 12.14
C GLU A 252 28.87 -2.43 12.00
N ILE A 253 28.40 -2.51 10.76
CA ILE A 253 27.09 -3.07 10.45
C ILE A 253 27.10 -4.55 10.90
N PRO A 254 26.09 -5.06 11.65
CA PRO A 254 26.09 -6.46 12.07
C PRO A 254 26.07 -7.42 10.86
N GLU A 255 26.77 -8.55 10.98
CA GLU A 255 27.01 -9.50 9.88
C GLU A 255 25.74 -9.93 9.14
N GLN A 256 24.66 -10.21 9.87
CA GLN A 256 23.38 -10.63 9.30
C GLN A 256 22.76 -9.62 8.32
N TYR A 257 23.19 -8.36 8.34
CA TYR A 257 22.71 -7.30 7.46
C TYR A 257 23.68 -6.97 6.32
N ARG A 258 24.86 -7.60 6.24
CA ARG A 258 25.88 -7.32 5.21
C ARG A 258 25.66 -8.04 3.88
N HIS A 259 24.58 -8.84 3.80
CA HIS A 259 24.24 -9.66 2.62
C HIS A 259 22.89 -9.26 2.01
N ASN A 260 22.50 -8.01 2.19
CA ASN A 260 21.36 -7.37 1.54
C ASN A 260 21.66 -7.13 0.05
N THR A 261 21.49 -8.15 -0.79
CA THR A 261 21.72 -8.04 -2.25
C THR A 261 20.54 -8.57 -3.07
N PRO A 262 20.35 -8.07 -4.31
CA PRO A 262 19.31 -8.58 -5.21
C PRO A 262 19.44 -10.08 -5.47
N GLU A 263 20.66 -10.60 -5.58
CA GLU A 263 20.93 -12.02 -5.85
C GLU A 263 20.50 -12.91 -4.68
N ARG A 264 20.61 -12.43 -3.44
CA ARG A 264 20.07 -13.14 -2.27
C ARG A 264 18.54 -13.20 -2.33
N LEU A 265 17.88 -12.07 -2.61
CA LEU A 265 16.42 -12.03 -2.71
C LEU A 265 15.92 -12.90 -3.87
N GLU A 266 16.62 -12.89 -5.00
CA GLU A 266 16.26 -13.68 -6.15
C GLU A 266 16.40 -15.19 -5.88
N ARG A 267 17.40 -15.63 -5.11
CA ARG A 267 17.48 -17.04 -4.65
C ARG A 267 16.27 -17.44 -3.80
N ILE A 268 15.83 -16.56 -2.89
CA ILE A 268 14.64 -16.80 -2.07
C ILE A 268 13.38 -16.84 -2.95
N ALA A 269 13.22 -15.85 -3.83
CA ALA A 269 12.07 -15.74 -4.72
C ALA A 269 11.98 -16.90 -5.71
N ALA A 270 13.11 -17.36 -6.26
CA ALA A 270 13.17 -18.50 -7.17
C ALA A 270 12.70 -19.79 -6.50
N HIS A 271 13.12 -20.02 -5.25
CA HIS A 271 12.64 -21.16 -4.47
C HIS A 271 11.13 -21.10 -4.26
N LEU A 272 10.59 -19.96 -3.80
CA LEU A 272 9.15 -19.79 -3.60
C LEU A 272 8.35 -19.91 -4.90
N ARG A 273 8.90 -19.46 -6.04
CA ARG A 273 8.30 -19.65 -7.36
C ARG A 273 8.27 -21.12 -7.77
N SER A 274 9.32 -21.88 -7.47
CA SER A 274 9.37 -23.32 -7.77
C SER A 274 8.32 -24.12 -6.98
N GLU A 275 7.91 -23.62 -5.82
CA GLU A 275 6.82 -24.19 -5.01
C GLU A 275 5.43 -23.65 -5.39
N GLY A 276 5.34 -22.77 -6.40
CA GLY A 276 4.09 -22.13 -6.80
C GLY A 276 3.55 -21.08 -5.82
N LEU A 277 4.33 -20.70 -4.79
CA LEU A 277 3.91 -19.79 -3.73
C LEU A 277 4.03 -18.30 -4.10
N LEU A 278 4.76 -17.97 -5.17
CA LEU A 278 5.00 -16.58 -5.58
C LEU A 278 4.65 -16.36 -7.06
N PRO A 279 3.36 -16.45 -7.45
CA PRO A 279 2.95 -16.13 -8.81
C PRO A 279 3.27 -14.66 -9.15
N LYS A 280 3.47 -14.36 -10.44
CA LYS A 280 3.80 -13.02 -10.93
C LYS A 280 2.74 -11.97 -10.52
N PHE A 281 1.48 -12.38 -10.49
CA PHE A 281 0.33 -11.55 -10.11
C PHE A 281 -0.48 -12.25 -9.00
N PRO A 282 -0.08 -12.14 -7.72
CA PRO A 282 -0.70 -12.88 -6.62
C PRO A 282 -2.13 -12.44 -6.30
N PHE A 283 -2.55 -11.26 -6.78
CA PHE A 283 -3.91 -10.73 -6.61
C PHE A 283 -4.68 -10.68 -7.94
N GLY A 284 -4.24 -11.45 -8.94
CA GLY A 284 -4.78 -11.38 -10.30
C GLY A 284 -4.24 -10.20 -11.11
N THR A 285 -4.63 -10.14 -12.39
CA THR A 285 -4.25 -9.08 -13.32
C THR A 285 -5.29 -8.96 -14.42
N ASP A 286 -5.51 -7.74 -14.91
CA ASP A 286 -6.32 -7.50 -16.12
C ASP A 286 -5.54 -7.82 -17.40
N PHE A 287 -4.23 -8.06 -17.31
CA PHE A 287 -3.43 -8.40 -18.47
C PHE A 287 -3.75 -9.80 -18.98
N THR A 288 -4.07 -9.90 -20.27
CA THR A 288 -4.16 -11.21 -20.95
C THR A 288 -2.81 -11.92 -20.92
N HIS A 289 -2.80 -13.22 -21.20
CA HIS A 289 -1.55 -13.97 -21.27
C HIS A 289 -0.57 -13.33 -22.28
N GLU A 290 -1.08 -12.91 -23.43
CA GLU A 290 -0.31 -12.24 -24.48
C GLU A 290 0.30 -10.93 -23.98
N GLU A 291 -0.46 -10.13 -23.23
CA GLU A 291 0.02 -8.87 -22.67
C GLU A 291 1.07 -9.06 -21.58
N GLN A 292 0.95 -10.12 -20.78
CA GLN A 292 1.97 -10.46 -19.79
C GLN A 292 3.30 -10.84 -20.45
N VAL A 293 3.25 -11.64 -21.52
CA VAL A 293 4.41 -12.03 -22.34
C VAL A 293 5.00 -10.80 -23.04
N LEU A 294 4.17 -10.01 -23.70
CA LEU A 294 4.60 -8.77 -24.36
C LEU A 294 5.21 -7.78 -23.36
N GLY A 295 4.67 -7.69 -22.15
CA GLY A 295 5.22 -6.88 -21.09
C GLY A 295 6.67 -7.26 -20.76
N ASP A 296 6.96 -8.55 -20.67
CA ASP A 296 8.32 -9.05 -20.40
C ASP A 296 9.25 -8.80 -21.59
N VAL A 297 8.80 -9.09 -22.81
CA VAL A 297 9.51 -8.82 -24.06
C VAL A 297 9.90 -7.35 -24.17
N LEU A 298 8.95 -6.44 -23.94
CA LEU A 298 9.18 -4.99 -24.03
C LEU A 298 10.10 -4.49 -22.92
N GLN A 299 10.01 -5.05 -21.71
CA GLN A 299 10.93 -4.70 -20.62
C GLN A 299 12.36 -5.14 -20.92
N HIS A 300 12.56 -6.35 -21.45
CA HIS A 300 13.87 -6.81 -21.91
C HIS A 300 14.42 -5.96 -23.04
N LEU A 301 13.61 -5.66 -24.06
CA LEU A 301 14.00 -4.77 -25.15
C LEU A 301 14.40 -3.38 -24.62
N LYS A 302 13.63 -2.81 -23.69
CA LYS A 302 13.92 -1.51 -23.08
C LYS A 302 15.23 -1.53 -22.29
N ALA A 303 15.50 -2.60 -21.54
CA ALA A 303 16.76 -2.76 -20.80
C ALA A 303 17.95 -2.88 -21.76
N ASN A 304 17.79 -3.58 -22.88
CA ASN A 304 18.85 -3.84 -23.85
C ASN A 304 19.04 -2.71 -24.88
N MET A 305 18.05 -1.85 -25.09
CA MET A 305 18.13 -0.69 -26.00
C MET A 305 19.14 0.38 -25.56
N GLY A 306 19.59 0.38 -24.29
CA GLY A 306 20.66 1.27 -23.83
C GLY A 306 22.05 0.90 -24.38
N SER A 307 22.24 -0.36 -24.79
CA SER A 307 23.52 -0.87 -25.30
C SER A 307 23.57 -0.82 -26.83
N ARG A 308 24.38 0.10 -27.38
CA ARG A 308 24.64 0.22 -28.83
C ARG A 308 25.08 -1.10 -29.48
N ARG A 309 25.75 -1.98 -28.72
CA ARG A 309 26.24 -3.28 -29.19
C ARG A 309 25.13 -4.33 -29.31
N THR A 310 24.15 -4.30 -28.38
CA THR A 310 23.03 -5.22 -28.38
C THR A 310 22.02 -4.84 -29.46
N LEU A 311 21.70 -3.56 -29.61
CA LEU A 311 20.88 -3.04 -30.72
C LEU A 311 21.39 -3.49 -32.10
N PHE A 312 22.71 -3.41 -32.33
CA PHE A 312 23.30 -3.82 -33.60
C PHE A 312 23.23 -5.35 -33.82
N LYS A 313 23.41 -6.15 -32.76
CA LYS A 313 23.24 -7.62 -32.82
C LYS A 313 21.79 -8.03 -33.05
N THR A 314 20.83 -7.42 -32.35
CA THR A 314 19.40 -7.73 -32.50
C THR A 314 18.91 -7.32 -33.89
N LEU A 315 19.35 -6.17 -34.41
CA LEU A 315 19.07 -5.76 -35.78
C LEU A 315 19.75 -6.67 -36.83
N ALA A 316 21.00 -7.09 -36.62
CA ALA A 316 21.69 -8.02 -37.53
C ALA A 316 21.03 -9.41 -37.55
N GLY A 317 20.58 -9.93 -36.40
CA GLY A 317 19.80 -11.16 -36.31
C GLY A 317 18.44 -11.06 -37.02
N ALA A 318 17.79 -9.90 -36.93
CA ALA A 318 16.54 -9.61 -37.65
C ALA A 318 16.71 -9.51 -39.19
N VAL A 319 17.90 -9.20 -39.70
CA VAL A 319 18.21 -9.26 -41.15
C VAL A 319 18.36 -10.72 -41.61
N GLY A 320 18.87 -11.62 -40.77
CA GLY A 320 18.94 -13.06 -41.06
C GLY A 320 17.59 -13.77 -41.16
N HIS A 321 16.49 -13.09 -40.82
CA HIS A 321 15.10 -13.58 -40.95
C HIS A 321 14.29 -12.76 -41.96
N ALA A 322 14.97 -11.95 -42.80
CA ALA A 322 14.34 -11.21 -43.89
C ALA A 322 13.86 -12.17 -44.98
N GLY A 323 12.66 -12.74 -44.79
CA GLY A 323 12.04 -13.68 -45.72
C GLY A 323 11.42 -14.92 -45.06
N ALA A 324 11.67 -15.14 -43.76
CA ALA A 324 11.01 -16.21 -43.02
C ALA A 324 9.53 -15.84 -42.78
N ALA A 325 8.62 -16.78 -43.01
CA ALA A 325 7.22 -16.61 -42.66
C ALA A 325 7.08 -16.34 -41.16
N ILE A 326 6.20 -15.42 -40.78
CA ILE A 326 5.90 -15.14 -39.37
C ILE A 326 5.40 -16.44 -38.74
N PRO A 327 6.02 -16.93 -37.64
CA PRO A 327 5.54 -18.11 -36.94
C PRO A 327 4.08 -17.92 -36.51
N ALA A 328 3.24 -18.94 -36.71
CA ALA A 328 1.83 -18.85 -36.30
C ALA A 328 1.66 -18.54 -34.81
N ALA A 329 2.58 -19.05 -33.97
CA ALA A 329 2.65 -18.76 -32.54
C ALA A 329 2.92 -17.28 -32.23
N ALA A 330 3.53 -16.52 -33.14
CA ALA A 330 3.83 -15.11 -32.94
C ALA A 330 2.65 -14.17 -33.24
N LEU A 331 1.67 -14.64 -34.02
CA LEU A 331 0.57 -13.81 -34.52
C LEU A 331 -0.29 -13.16 -33.42
N PRO A 332 -0.68 -13.85 -32.33
CA PRO A 332 -1.47 -13.22 -31.27
C PRO A 332 -0.77 -12.03 -30.62
N TYR A 333 0.55 -12.14 -30.40
CA TYR A 333 1.37 -11.06 -29.83
C TYR A 333 1.51 -9.87 -30.79
N LEU A 334 1.75 -10.14 -32.08
CA LEU A 334 1.84 -9.10 -33.09
C LEU A 334 0.51 -8.39 -33.32
N ALA A 335 -0.59 -9.13 -33.38
CA ALA A 335 -1.93 -8.56 -33.50
C ALA A 335 -2.28 -7.67 -32.32
N ARG A 336 -1.93 -8.08 -31.08
CA ARG A 336 -2.14 -7.24 -29.88
C ARG A 336 -1.38 -5.92 -29.95
N MET A 337 -0.20 -5.91 -30.55
CA MET A 337 0.63 -4.71 -30.76
C MET A 337 0.25 -3.91 -32.02
N GLY A 338 -0.68 -4.39 -32.85
CA GLY A 338 -0.99 -3.79 -34.15
C GLY A 338 0.15 -3.91 -35.17
N LEU A 339 0.96 -4.96 -35.06
CA LEU A 339 2.17 -5.21 -35.86
C LEU A 339 2.07 -6.50 -36.67
N ASP A 340 0.89 -7.11 -36.81
CA ASP A 340 0.64 -8.24 -37.70
C ASP A 340 0.68 -7.82 -39.18
N GLN A 341 0.33 -6.56 -39.47
CA GLN A 341 0.44 -5.94 -40.79
C GLN A 341 1.10 -4.55 -40.70
N PRO A 342 2.44 -4.47 -40.64
CA PRO A 342 3.15 -3.19 -40.51
C PRO A 342 2.92 -2.30 -41.73
N ARG A 343 2.62 -1.03 -41.50
CA ARG A 343 2.25 -0.04 -42.53
C ARG A 343 3.44 0.72 -43.08
N ASP A 344 4.52 0.80 -42.32
CA ASP A 344 5.75 1.48 -42.72
C ASP A 344 7.02 0.72 -42.31
N LEU A 345 8.17 1.24 -42.74
CA LEU A 345 9.48 0.66 -42.45
C LEU A 345 9.81 0.67 -40.95
N LYS A 346 9.25 1.61 -40.19
CA LYS A 346 9.47 1.72 -38.74
C LYS A 346 8.71 0.63 -38.00
N GLU A 347 7.43 0.43 -38.32
CA GLU A 347 6.60 -0.67 -37.79
C GLU A 347 7.20 -2.03 -38.16
N THR A 348 7.72 -2.17 -39.38
CA THR A 348 8.43 -3.40 -39.81
C THR A 348 9.69 -3.65 -38.97
N ALA A 349 10.46 -2.61 -38.66
CA ALA A 349 11.63 -2.74 -37.80
C ALA A 349 11.25 -3.14 -36.36
N VAL A 350 10.19 -2.54 -35.81
CA VAL A 350 9.68 -2.87 -34.45
C VAL A 350 9.14 -4.30 -34.41
N GLN A 351 8.36 -4.72 -35.42
CA GLN A 351 7.85 -6.08 -35.56
C GLN A 351 9.00 -7.10 -35.52
N LYS A 352 10.07 -6.87 -36.29
CA LYS A 352 11.23 -7.76 -36.30
C LYS A 352 11.98 -7.83 -34.97
N LEU A 353 12.09 -6.71 -34.26
CA LEU A 353 12.69 -6.69 -32.91
C LEU A 353 11.88 -7.50 -31.91
N ILE A 354 10.55 -7.38 -31.96
CA ILE A 354 9.64 -8.14 -31.10
C ILE A 354 9.72 -9.64 -31.44
N LEU A 355 9.71 -10.01 -32.72
CA LEU A 355 9.85 -11.39 -33.16
C LEU A 355 11.17 -12.02 -32.69
N ALA A 356 12.28 -11.30 -32.85
CA ALA A 356 13.58 -11.78 -32.39
C ALA A 356 13.59 -12.04 -30.87
N GLN A 357 13.00 -11.14 -30.09
CA GLN A 357 12.93 -11.28 -28.63
C GLN A 357 11.95 -12.38 -28.19
N LEU A 358 10.81 -12.54 -28.88
CA LEU A 358 9.87 -13.63 -28.61
C LEU A 358 10.52 -15.00 -28.81
N HIS A 359 11.29 -15.16 -29.90
CA HIS A 359 12.05 -16.37 -30.18
C HIS A 359 13.15 -16.62 -29.15
N GLU A 360 13.94 -15.58 -28.81
CA GLU A 360 14.98 -15.68 -27.78
C GLU A 360 14.41 -16.06 -26.40
N SER A 361 13.19 -15.61 -26.11
CA SER A 361 12.50 -15.89 -24.84
C SER A 361 11.71 -17.21 -24.87
N GLY A 362 11.73 -17.96 -25.99
CA GLY A 362 11.10 -19.28 -26.13
C GLY A 362 9.58 -19.26 -26.33
N TYR A 363 8.99 -18.14 -26.75
CA TYR A 363 7.55 -18.02 -26.99
C TYR A 363 7.13 -18.35 -28.43
N THR A 364 8.08 -18.46 -29.37
CA THR A 364 7.82 -18.66 -30.81
C THR A 364 8.89 -19.49 -31.48
#